data_AF-A0AA88N6V2-F1
#
_entry.id   AF-A0AA88N6V2-F1
#
_cell.length_a   1.000
_cell.length_b   1.000
_cell.length_c   1.000
_cell.angle_alpha   90.00
_cell.angle_beta   90.00
_cell.angle_gamma   90.00
#
_symmetry.space_group_name_H-M   'P 1'
#
loop_
_entity.id
_entity.type
_entity.pdbx_description
1 polymer ?
#
loop_
_entity_poly.entity_id
_entity_poly.type
_entity_poly.pdbx_seq_one_letter_code
_entity_poly.pdbx_strand_id
1 'polypeptide(L)' 'MSTNLVQEERATKEELNKQLKEQKVVIDELSNLKKHRKVFVQQPNSNIFFLADKSETLSMCKKDLERMKKEYQDM' A
#
# COMPACT_ATOMS: atom_id res chain seq x y z
N MET A 1 4.96 -32.53 3.43
CA MET A 1 4.08 -31.65 4.24
C MET A 1 4.82 -30.38 4.66
N SER A 2 6.01 -30.44 5.26
CA SER A 2 6.73 -29.25 5.78
C SER A 2 7.35 -28.32 4.73
N THR A 3 7.63 -28.81 3.52
CA THR A 3 8.24 -28.01 2.44
C THR A 3 7.29 -26.98 1.82
N ASN A 4 5.98 -27.27 1.83
CA ASN A 4 4.98 -26.39 1.22
C ASN A 4 4.70 -25.18 2.10
N LEU A 5 4.62 -25.36 3.42
CA LEU A 5 4.40 -24.28 4.38
C LEU A 5 5.54 -23.25 4.35
N VAL A 6 6.80 -23.70 4.34
CA VAL A 6 7.97 -22.82 4.25
C VAL A 6 8.01 -22.06 2.93
N GLN A 7 7.51 -22.65 1.85
CA GLN A 7 7.44 -22.00 0.53
C GLN A 7 6.31 -20.96 0.47
N GLU A 8 5.16 -21.23 1.10
CA GLU A 8 4.04 -20.30 1.23
C GLU A 8 4.40 -19.08 2.09
N GLU A 9 5.11 -19.27 3.20
CA GLU A 9 5.61 -18.17 4.04
C GLU A 9 6.55 -17.25 3.25
N ARG A 10 7.47 -17.83 2.46
CA ARG A 10 8.38 -17.07 1.59
C ARG A 10 7.63 -16.28 0.52
N ALA A 11 6.68 -16.92 -0.17
CA ALA A 11 5.88 -16.26 -1.19
C ALA A 11 5.06 -15.09 -0.59
N THR A 12 4.49 -15.29 0.60
CA THR A 12 3.73 -14.24 1.30
C THR A 12 4.64 -13.07 1.70
N LYS A 13 5.85 -13.36 2.18
CA LYS A 13 6.84 -12.34 2.56
C LYS A 13 7.34 -11.56 1.34
N GLU A 14 7.55 -12.23 0.21
CA GLU A 14 7.93 -11.58 -1.06
C GLU A 14 6.84 -10.66 -1.60
N GLU A 15 5.58 -11.12 -1.58
CA GLU A 15 4.43 -10.31 -1.98
C GLU A 15 4.27 -9.07 -1.07
N LEU A 16 4.40 -9.24 0.25
CA LEU A 16 4.35 -8.12 1.18
C LEU A 16 5.48 -7.11 0.94
N ASN A 17 6.70 -7.58 0.63
CA ASN A 17 7.82 -6.71 0.26
C ASN A 17 7.56 -5.95 -1.05
N LYS A 18 6.91 -6.60 -2.03
CA LYS A 18 6.51 -5.95 -3.27
C LYS A 18 5.48 -4.84 -3.00
N GLN A 19 4.44 -5.14 -2.23
CA GLN A 19 3.43 -4.14 -1.86
C GLN A 19 4.04 -2.97 -1.05
N LEU A 20 5.01 -3.24 -0.17
CA LEU A 20 5.76 -2.20 0.55
C LEU A 20 6.51 -1.25 -0.40
N LYS A 21 7.07 -1.76 -1.49
CA LYS A 21 7.75 -0.94 -2.50
C LYS A 21 6.75 -0.10 -3.29
N GLU A 22 5.65 -0.71 -3.74
CA GLU A 22 4.57 -0.01 -4.46
C GLU A 22 3.97 1.11 -3.60
N GLN A 23 3.71 0.84 -2.31
CA GLN A 23 3.18 1.84 -1.38
C GLN A 23 4.13 3.04 -1.19
N LYS A 24 5.45 2.81 -1.17
CA LYS A 24 6.44 3.90 -1.12
C LYS A 24 6.38 4.77 -2.37
N VAL A 25 6.23 4.16 -3.54
CA VAL A 25 6.09 4.89 -4.81
C VAL A 25 4.83 5.75 -4.79
N VAL A 26 3.69 5.20 -4.36
CA VAL A 26 2.43 5.96 -4.22
C VAL A 26 2.60 7.16 -3.28
N ILE A 27 3.28 6.99 -2.15
CA ILE A 27 3.54 8.10 -1.20
C ILE A 27 4.40 9.20 -1.86
N ASP A 28 5.43 8.82 -2.60
CA ASP A 28 6.31 9.77 -3.28
C ASP A 28 5.55 10.54 -4.38
N GLU A 29 4.79 9.84 -5.21
CA GLU A 29 3.96 10.43 -6.25
C GLU A 29 2.91 11.39 -5.68
N LEU A 30 2.19 10.97 -4.62
CA LEU A 30 1.21 11.83 -3.93
C LEU A 30 1.88 13.04 -3.28
N SER A 31 3.05 12.88 -2.69
CA SER A 31 3.79 13.99 -2.07
C SER A 31 4.17 15.04 -3.12
N ASN A 32 4.67 14.59 -4.27
CA ASN A 32 5.12 15.43 -5.38
C ASN A 32 3.99 15.94 -6.29
N LEU A 33 2.74 15.50 -6.08
CA LEU A 33 1.59 15.92 -6.86
C LEU A 33 1.32 17.43 -6.71
N LYS A 34 1.15 18.15 -7.83
CA LYS A 34 0.85 19.60 -7.83
C LYS A 34 -0.40 19.94 -7.00
N LYS A 35 -0.37 21.06 -6.27
CA LYS A 35 -1.39 21.49 -5.27
C LYS A 35 -2.85 21.42 -5.75
N HIS A 36 -3.12 21.70 -7.03
CA HIS A 36 -4.48 21.78 -7.58
C HIS A 36 -4.97 20.50 -8.28
N ARG A 37 -4.20 19.42 -8.25
CA ARG A 37 -4.62 18.15 -8.84
C ARG A 37 -5.58 17.44 -7.89
N LYS A 38 -6.66 16.91 -8.47
CA LYS A 38 -7.64 16.10 -7.75
C LYS A 38 -7.08 14.69 -7.55
N VAL A 39 -7.29 14.15 -6.37
CA VAL A 39 -6.98 12.77 -6.02
C VAL A 39 -8.29 12.00 -5.97
N PHE A 40 -8.29 10.81 -6.58
CA PHE A 40 -9.45 9.93 -6.57
C PHE A 40 -9.07 8.60 -5.95
N VAL A 41 -9.89 8.09 -5.05
CA VAL A 41 -9.71 6.80 -4.41
C VAL A 41 -10.77 5.84 -4.94
N GLN A 42 -10.34 4.66 -5.34
CA GLN A 42 -11.22 3.59 -5.80
C GLN A 42 -11.91 2.93 -4.60
N GLN A 43 -13.21 2.72 -4.71
CA GLN A 43 -13.95 1.92 -3.74
C GLN A 43 -13.52 0.44 -3.82
N PRO A 44 -13.31 -0.27 -2.70
CA PRO A 44 -13.00 -1.69 -2.72
C PRO A 44 -14.03 -2.50 -3.51
N ASN A 45 -13.55 -3.48 -4.29
CA ASN A 45 -14.36 -4.40 -5.10
C ASN A 45 -15.28 -3.73 -6.15
N SER A 46 -14.94 -2.51 -6.57
CA SER A 46 -15.75 -1.69 -7.47
C SER A 46 -14.84 -0.84 -8.35
N ASN A 47 -15.32 -0.44 -9.53
CA ASN A 47 -14.64 0.52 -10.41
C ASN A 47 -15.14 1.96 -10.21
N ILE A 48 -15.75 2.24 -9.05
CA ILE A 48 -16.22 3.58 -8.67
C ILE A 48 -15.09 4.32 -7.95
N PHE A 49 -14.89 5.58 -8.35
CA PHE A 49 -13.87 6.47 -7.80
C PHE A 49 -14.52 7.66 -7.10
N PHE A 50 -14.08 7.94 -5.88
CA PHE A 50 -14.52 9.11 -5.11
C PHE A 50 -13.42 10.15 -5.04
N LEU A 51 -13.82 11.43 -5.14
CA LEU A 51 -12.90 12.53 -4.89
C LEU A 51 -12.47 12.46 -3.42
N ALA A 52 -11.16 12.45 -3.18
CA ALA A 52 -10.59 12.38 -1.85
C ALA A 52 -9.71 13.60 -1.58
N ASP A 53 -9.59 13.95 -0.31
CA ASP A 53 -8.63 14.96 0.10
C ASP A 53 -7.20 14.42 -0.05
N LYS A 54 -6.32 15.23 -0.65
CA LYS A 54 -4.93 14.85 -0.92
C LYS A 54 -4.18 14.56 0.38
N SER A 55 -4.36 15.41 1.40
CA SER A 55 -3.61 15.33 2.65
C SER A 55 -4.05 14.13 3.48
N GLU A 56 -5.36 13.87 3.51
CA GLU A 56 -5.95 12.68 4.12
C GLU A 56 -5.45 11.41 3.43
N THR A 57 -5.54 11.35 2.11
CA THR A 57 -5.07 10.19 1.32
C THR A 57 -3.59 9.91 1.57
N LEU A 58 -2.74 10.95 1.56
CA LEU A 58 -1.31 10.81 1.86
C LEU A 58 -1.07 10.30 3.30
N SER A 59 -1.85 10.78 4.27
CA SER A 59 -1.77 10.32 5.66
C SER A 59 -2.16 8.85 5.80
N MET A 60 -3.24 8.44 5.14
CA MET A 60 -3.66 7.04 5.07
C MET A 60 -2.58 6.16 4.44
N CYS A 61 -2.02 6.56 3.30
CA CYS A 61 -0.97 5.78 2.64
C CYS A 61 0.26 5.60 3.54
N LYS A 62 0.66 6.62 4.32
CA LYS A 62 1.75 6.52 5.29
C LYS A 62 1.41 5.56 6.44
N LYS A 63 0.19 5.61 6.98
CA LYS A 63 -0.26 4.67 8.02
C LYS A 63 -0.27 3.24 7.52
N ASP A 64 -0.74 3.02 6.29
CA ASP A 64 -0.72 1.70 5.65
C ASP A 64 0.71 1.19 5.48
N LEU A 65 1.64 2.04 5.04
CA LEU A 65 3.05 1.66 4.93
C LEU A 65 3.62 1.22 6.29
N GLU A 66 3.35 1.95 7.37
CA GLU A 66 3.83 1.57 8.70
C GLU A 66 3.20 0.26 9.20
N ARG A 67 1.91 0.03 8.93
CA ARG A 67 1.25 -1.24 9.24
C ARG A 67 1.93 -2.41 8.50
N MET A 68 2.16 -2.27 7.20
CA MET A 68 2.77 -3.31 6.36
C MET A 68 4.22 -3.59 6.75
N LYS A 69 4.97 -2.55 7.17
CA LYS A 69 6.34 -2.74 7.69
C LYS A 69 6.35 -3.57 8.96
N LYS A 70 5.40 -3.30 9.87
CA LYS A 70 5.26 -4.07 11.11
C LYS A 70 4.92 -5.53 10.80
N GLU A 71 3.95 -5.77 9.93
CA GLU A 71 3.59 -7.11 9.47
C GLU A 71 4.79 -7.84 8.85
N TYR A 72 5.58 -7.18 8.02
CA TYR A 72 6.78 -7.76 7.41
C TYR A 72 7.88 -8.10 8.43
N GLN A 73 7.97 -7.35 9.53
CA GLN A 73 8.90 -7.61 10.62
C GLN A 73 8.43 -8.77 11.52
N ASP A 74 7.12 -8.90 11.69
CA ASP A 74 6.50 -9.95 12.52
C ASP A 74 6.46 -11.32 11.80
N MET A 75 6.60 -11.34 10.47
CA MET A 75 6.75 -12.54 9.61
C MET A 75 8.18 -13.07 9.53
#